data_AF-A0A0U9HJN1-F1
#
_entry.id   AF-A0A0U9HJN1-F1
#
_cell.length_a   1.000
_cell.length_b   1.000
_cell.length_c   1.000
_cell.angle_alpha   90.00
_cell.angle_beta   90.00
_cell.angle_gamma   90.00
#
_symmetry.space_group_name_H-M   'P 1'
#
loop_
_entity.id
_entity.type
_entity.pdbx_description
1 polymer ?
#
loop_
_entity_poly.entity_id
_entity_poly.type
_entity_poly.pdbx_seq_one_letter_code
_entity_poly.pdbx_strand_id
1 'polypeptide(L)'
;MGEITRLTQNDLKKLKTDRGEAIKLIKHYAHQYKGKEHFDRIGASCAMSATNTVDTIIGSSQYLNGKFIMPDEIHVENLVDWFMINRDYEAEKFIVLFYTAHYIKKKINNLYRSINKGQLASTLTLLGNKEAREELEKQIKIRKNSGVKLIRR
;
A
#
# COMPACT_ATOMS: atom_id res chain seq x y z
N MET A 1 4.00 10.74 24.57
CA MET A 1 4.42 10.49 23.17
C MET A 1 4.63 9.00 23.03
N GLY A 2 3.64 8.27 22.51
CA GLY A 2 3.72 6.81 22.38
C GLY A 2 4.84 6.42 21.41
N GLU A 3 5.61 5.38 21.76
CA GLU A 3 6.62 4.80 20.87
C GLU A 3 6.00 4.52 19.50
N ILE A 4 6.65 5.01 18.45
CA ILE A 4 6.28 4.66 17.08
C ILE A 4 6.70 3.20 16.89
N THR A 5 5.76 2.26 17.04
CA THR A 5 5.99 0.85 16.70
C THR A 5 6.45 0.77 15.24
N ARG A 6 7.71 0.35 15.04
CA ARG A 6 8.26 0.14 13.70
C ARG A 6 7.63 -1.13 13.11
N LEU A 7 7.24 -1.08 11.84
CA LEU A 7 6.77 -2.24 11.09
C LEU A 7 7.80 -3.37 11.14
N THR A 8 7.42 -4.53 11.68
CA THR A 8 8.29 -5.70 11.75
C THR A 8 8.13 -6.59 10.52
N GLN A 9 9.05 -7.55 10.33
CA GLN A 9 8.89 -8.56 9.28
C GLN A 9 7.62 -9.42 9.47
N ASN A 10 7.21 -9.67 10.72
CA ASN A 10 6.01 -10.44 11.02
C ASN A 10 4.75 -9.67 10.67
N ASP A 11 4.74 -8.35 10.89
CA ASP A 11 3.63 -7.49 10.46
C ASP A 11 3.51 -7.54 8.95
N LEU A 12 4.61 -7.36 8.20
CA LEU A 12 4.58 -7.46 6.75
C LEU A 12 4.04 -8.80 6.23
N LYS A 13 4.40 -9.92 6.88
CA LYS A 13 3.85 -11.23 6.51
C LYS A 13 2.32 -11.28 6.68
N LYS A 14 1.77 -10.68 7.74
CA LYS A 14 0.32 -10.59 7.98
C LYS A 14 -0.39 -9.63 7.02
N LEU A 15 0.31 -8.59 6.58
CA LEU A 15 -0.20 -7.60 5.64
C LEU A 15 -0.17 -8.08 4.18
N LYS A 16 0.70 -9.03 3.85
CA LYS A 16 0.80 -9.60 2.52
C LYS A 16 -0.36 -10.55 2.24
N THR A 17 -1.00 -10.38 1.09
CA THR A 17 -1.98 -11.32 0.53
C THR A 17 -1.72 -11.52 -0.97
N ASP A 18 -2.48 -12.40 -1.61
CA ASP A 18 -2.40 -12.58 -3.06
C ASP A 18 -3.04 -11.41 -3.82
N ARG A 19 -2.62 -11.23 -5.08
CA ARG A 19 -3.09 -10.14 -5.93
C ARG A 19 -4.60 -10.17 -6.17
N GLY A 20 -5.22 -11.34 -6.26
CA GLY A 20 -6.65 -11.47 -6.49
C GLY A 20 -7.44 -10.90 -5.33
N GLU A 21 -7.11 -11.32 -4.10
CA GLU A 21 -7.81 -10.86 -2.90
C GLU A 21 -7.52 -9.38 -2.62
N ALA A 22 -6.27 -8.93 -2.72
CA ALA A 22 -5.93 -7.52 -2.55
C ALA A 22 -6.76 -6.63 -3.49
N ILE A 23 -6.82 -6.97 -4.79
CA ILE A 23 -7.56 -6.20 -5.77
C ILE A 23 -9.07 -6.24 -5.51
N LYS A 24 -9.61 -7.38 -5.05
CA LYS A 24 -11.02 -7.53 -4.68
C LYS A 24 -11.40 -6.59 -3.54
N LEU A 25 -10.64 -6.61 -2.44
CA LEU A 25 -10.87 -5.73 -1.29
C LEU A 25 -10.71 -4.25 -1.66
N ILE A 26 -9.69 -3.92 -2.45
CA ILE A 26 -9.47 -2.54 -2.92
C ILE A 26 -10.65 -2.05 -3.77
N LYS A 27 -11.19 -2.88 -4.67
CA LYS A 27 -12.40 -2.52 -5.44
C LYS A 27 -13.61 -2.34 -4.52
N HIS A 28 -13.78 -3.24 -3.56
CA HIS A 28 -14.91 -3.20 -2.63
C HIS A 28 -14.91 -1.94 -1.74
N TYR A 29 -13.76 -1.48 -1.26
CA TYR A 29 -13.71 -0.33 -0.34
C TYR A 29 -13.41 1.01 -1.03
N ALA A 30 -12.58 1.04 -2.08
CA ALA A 30 -12.13 2.30 -2.65
C ALA A 30 -13.23 3.10 -3.38
N HIS A 31 -14.30 2.45 -3.85
CA HIS A 31 -15.43 3.14 -4.50
C HIS A 31 -16.32 3.85 -3.47
N GLN A 32 -16.27 3.43 -2.21
CA GLN A 32 -17.03 4.03 -1.12
C GLN A 32 -16.38 5.32 -0.63
N TYR A 33 -15.15 5.65 -1.07
CA TYR A 33 -14.45 6.87 -0.66
C TYR A 33 -15.12 8.13 -1.24
N LYS A 34 -15.72 8.93 -0.37
CA LYS A 34 -16.45 10.17 -0.72
C LYS A 34 -15.59 11.43 -0.84
N GLY A 35 -14.27 11.30 -0.97
CA GLY A 35 -13.39 12.46 -1.13
C GLY A 35 -13.34 13.30 0.14
N LYS A 36 -13.84 14.54 0.06
CA LYS A 36 -13.73 15.55 1.12
C LYS A 36 -14.41 15.11 2.42
N GLU A 37 -15.61 14.52 2.37
CA GLU A 37 -16.34 14.07 3.57
C GLU A 37 -15.50 13.10 4.43
N HIS A 38 -14.90 12.08 3.80
CA HIS A 38 -14.08 11.11 4.52
C HIS A 38 -12.74 11.71 4.95
N PHE A 39 -12.16 12.62 4.15
CA PHE A 39 -10.93 13.31 4.50
C PHE A 39 -11.09 14.21 5.74
N ASP A 40 -12.19 14.95 5.82
CA ASP A 40 -12.47 15.82 6.96
C ASP A 40 -12.74 14.99 8.23
N ARG A 41 -13.37 13.80 8.10
CA ARG A 41 -13.65 12.89 9.22
C ARG A 41 -12.44 12.12 9.75
N ILE A 42 -11.46 11.78 8.90
CA ILE A 42 -10.21 11.14 9.36
C ILE A 42 -9.24 12.17 9.96
N GLY A 43 -9.31 13.43 9.51
CA GLY A 43 -8.40 14.49 9.93
C GLY A 43 -7.00 14.38 9.30
N ALA A 44 -6.31 15.52 9.19
CA ALA A 44 -5.06 15.62 8.45
C ALA A 44 -3.92 14.76 9.03
N SER A 45 -3.80 14.67 10.36
CA SER A 45 -2.73 13.92 11.03
C SER A 45 -2.86 12.40 10.79
N CYS A 46 -4.07 11.85 10.94
CA CYS A 46 -4.34 10.44 10.70
C CYS A 46 -4.21 10.10 9.21
N ALA A 47 -4.75 10.93 8.31
CA ALA A 47 -4.59 10.75 6.86
C ALA A 47 -3.10 10.70 6.44
N MET A 48 -2.29 11.63 6.96
CA MET A 48 -0.86 11.68 6.69
C MET A 48 -0.14 10.43 7.20
N SER A 49 -0.46 10.01 8.43
CA SER A 49 0.11 8.81 9.05
C SER A 49 -0.26 7.53 8.29
N ALA A 50 -1.52 7.39 7.87
CA ALA A 50 -1.98 6.26 7.06
C ALA A 50 -1.27 6.22 5.70
N THR A 51 -1.15 7.36 5.02
CA THR A 51 -0.41 7.50 3.76
C THR A 51 1.07 7.12 3.93
N ASN A 52 1.73 7.64 4.96
CA ASN A 52 3.13 7.33 5.26
C ASN A 52 3.33 5.85 5.57
N THR A 53 2.36 5.21 6.25
CA THR A 53 2.41 3.78 6.55
C THR A 53 2.37 2.95 5.26
N VAL A 54 1.46 3.27 4.33
CA VAL A 54 1.40 2.61 3.01
C VAL A 54 2.70 2.78 2.23
N ASP A 55 3.23 4.00 2.19
CA ASP A 55 4.47 4.29 1.46
C ASP A 55 5.69 3.62 2.09
N THR A 56 5.71 3.51 3.42
CA THR A 56 6.74 2.75 4.16
C THR A 56 6.68 1.27 3.81
N ILE A 57 5.50 0.66 3.74
CA ILE A 57 5.34 -0.76 3.37
C ILE A 57 5.84 -1.01 1.95
N ILE A 58 5.49 -0.13 1.00
CA ILE A 58 5.94 -0.25 -0.40
C ILE A 58 7.46 -0.03 -0.51
N GLY A 59 8.01 0.89 0.30
CA GLY A 59 9.44 1.22 0.34
C GLY A 59 10.29 0.40 1.33
N SER A 60 9.71 -0.62 1.99
CA SER A 60 10.34 -1.25 3.16
C SER A 60 11.60 -2.06 2.87
N SER A 61 11.94 -2.28 1.59
CA SER A 61 13.04 -3.18 1.19
C SER A 61 14.39 -2.79 1.80
N GLN A 62 14.64 -1.49 1.99
CA GLN A 62 15.88 -0.96 2.58
C GLN A 62 16.02 -1.35 4.06
N TYR A 63 14.91 -1.49 4.78
CA TYR A 63 14.91 -1.76 6.22
C TYR A 63 14.78 -3.24 6.55
N LEU A 64 14.48 -4.09 5.57
CA LEU A 64 14.07 -5.49 5.79
C LEU A 64 14.78 -6.49 4.86
N ASN A 65 16.05 -6.22 4.50
CA ASN A 65 16.92 -7.11 3.73
C ASN A 65 16.25 -7.57 2.41
N GLY A 66 15.85 -6.61 1.57
CA GLY A 66 15.27 -6.89 0.26
C GLY A 66 13.80 -7.32 0.26
N LYS A 67 13.17 -7.52 1.43
CA LYS A 67 11.74 -7.84 1.54
C LYS A 67 10.87 -6.58 1.40
N PHE A 68 9.98 -6.59 0.43
CA PHE A 68 8.92 -5.58 0.27
C PHE A 68 7.61 -6.23 -0.18
N ILE A 69 6.52 -5.48 -0.04
CA ILE A 69 5.19 -5.88 -0.52
C ILE A 69 4.81 -4.93 -1.65
N MET A 70 4.40 -5.49 -2.78
CA MET A 70 3.91 -4.67 -3.88
C MET A 70 2.55 -4.06 -3.51
N PRO A 71 2.20 -2.86 -4.00
CA PRO A 71 0.93 -2.22 -3.63
C PRO A 71 -0.31 -3.07 -3.95
N ASP A 72 -0.22 -3.96 -4.95
CA ASP A 72 -1.27 -4.91 -5.35
C ASP A 72 -1.24 -6.23 -4.58
N GLU A 73 -0.46 -6.32 -3.49
CA GLU A 73 -0.35 -7.47 -2.59
C GLU A 73 -0.66 -7.08 -1.13
N ILE A 74 -1.11 -5.84 -0.89
CA ILE A 74 -1.43 -5.36 0.46
C ILE A 74 -2.88 -5.72 0.81
N HIS A 75 -3.06 -6.44 1.92
CA HIS A 75 -4.36 -6.71 2.52
C HIS A 75 -4.84 -5.47 3.31
N VAL A 76 -5.77 -4.72 2.73
CA VAL A 76 -6.14 -3.40 3.26
C VAL A 76 -6.81 -3.45 4.64
N GLU A 77 -7.60 -4.50 4.94
CA GLU A 77 -8.24 -4.63 6.27
C GLU A 77 -7.20 -4.90 7.36
N ASN A 78 -6.35 -5.92 7.19
CA ASN A 78 -5.22 -6.19 8.09
C ASN A 78 -4.32 -4.97 8.29
N LEU A 79 -4.11 -4.16 7.24
CA LEU A 79 -3.37 -2.91 7.36
C LEU A 79 -4.07 -1.91 8.27
N VAL A 80 -5.37 -1.71 8.09
CA VAL A 80 -6.13 -0.79 8.94
C VAL A 80 -6.23 -1.30 10.37
N ASP A 81 -6.41 -2.61 10.58
CA ASP A 81 -6.39 -3.23 11.90
C ASP A 81 -5.06 -2.96 12.62
N TRP A 82 -3.95 -3.25 11.93
CA TRP A 82 -2.62 -2.96 12.46
C TRP A 82 -2.46 -1.47 12.76
N PHE A 83 -2.90 -0.60 11.85
CA PHE A 83 -2.77 0.85 12.00
C PHE A 83 -3.54 1.36 13.23
N MET A 84 -4.79 0.93 13.42
CA MET A 84 -5.62 1.35 14.55
C MET A 84 -5.14 0.78 15.89
N ILE A 85 -4.55 -0.42 15.91
CA ILE A 85 -3.99 -1.00 17.14
C ILE A 85 -2.71 -0.28 17.58
N ASN A 86 -1.90 0.18 16.62
CA ASN A 86 -0.58 0.76 16.89
C ASN A 86 -0.57 2.29 16.93
N ARG A 87 -1.72 2.93 16.69
CA ARG A 87 -1.87 4.38 16.66
C ARG A 87 -3.15 4.78 17.37
N ASP A 88 -3.02 5.74 18.27
CA ASP A 88 -4.17 6.32 18.95
C ASP A 88 -4.68 7.52 18.14
N TYR A 89 -5.73 7.29 17.34
CA TYR A 89 -6.41 8.33 16.56
C TYR A 89 -7.91 8.25 16.77
N GLU A 90 -8.55 9.40 16.99
CA GLU A 90 -10.00 9.55 17.01
C GLU A 90 -10.56 9.56 15.58
N ALA A 91 -10.56 8.39 14.92
CA ALA A 91 -11.14 8.21 13.60
C ALA A 91 -11.93 6.90 13.52
N GLU A 92 -13.10 6.94 12.89
CA GLU A 92 -13.89 5.74 12.63
C GLU A 92 -13.13 4.80 11.70
N LYS A 93 -12.93 3.55 12.12
CA LYS A 93 -12.14 2.53 11.40
C LYS A 93 -12.51 2.42 9.91
N PHE A 94 -13.80 2.45 9.58
CA PHE A 94 -14.24 2.31 8.19
C PHE A 94 -13.86 3.54 7.34
N ILE A 95 -13.77 4.73 7.92
CA ILE A 95 -13.29 5.93 7.20
C ILE A 95 -11.80 5.74 6.84
N VAL A 96 -11.00 5.26 7.79
CA VAL A 96 -9.58 4.92 7.57
C VAL A 96 -9.45 3.83 6.50
N LEU A 97 -10.32 2.81 6.54
CA LEU A 97 -10.38 1.75 5.54
C LEU A 97 -10.66 2.28 4.14
N PHE A 98 -11.70 3.10 3.97
CA PHE A 98 -12.06 3.67 2.67
C PHE A 98 -10.96 4.58 2.12
N TYR A 99 -10.40 5.43 2.98
CA TYR A 99 -9.28 6.30 2.62
C TYR A 99 -8.05 5.49 2.17
N THR A 100 -7.66 4.49 2.98
CA THR A 100 -6.48 3.66 2.72
C THR A 100 -6.66 2.84 1.45
N ALA A 101 -7.84 2.22 1.25
CA ALA A 101 -8.16 1.50 0.03
C ALA A 101 -8.09 2.41 -1.20
N HIS A 102 -8.62 3.62 -1.10
CA HIS A 102 -8.56 4.60 -2.17
C HIS A 102 -7.11 5.03 -2.49
N TYR A 103 -6.27 5.22 -1.47
CA TYR A 103 -4.86 5.56 -1.65
C TYR A 103 -4.07 4.42 -2.30
N ILE A 104 -4.24 3.19 -1.81
CA ILE A 104 -3.59 2.00 -2.39
C ILE A 104 -4.03 1.80 -3.85
N LYS A 105 -5.33 1.96 -4.16
CA LYS A 105 -5.82 1.92 -5.55
C LYS A 105 -5.05 2.87 -6.48
N LYS A 106 -4.75 4.10 -6.01
CA LYS A 106 -3.94 5.06 -6.77
C LYS A 106 -2.51 4.53 -7.00
N LYS A 107 -1.88 3.95 -5.98
CA LYS A 107 -0.54 3.35 -6.08
C LYS A 107 -0.50 2.18 -7.06
N ILE A 108 -1.47 1.25 -6.98
CA ILE A 108 -1.59 0.13 -7.92
C ILE A 108 -1.76 0.63 -9.36
N ASN A 109 -2.66 1.60 -9.57
CA ASN A 109 -2.88 2.15 -10.91
C ASN A 109 -1.64 2.86 -11.47
N ASN A 110 -0.90 3.59 -10.63
CA ASN A 110 0.36 4.22 -11.05
C ASN A 110 1.41 3.17 -11.43
N LEU A 111 1.55 2.12 -10.63
CA LEU A 111 2.42 0.98 -10.93
C LEU A 111 2.04 0.37 -12.29
N TYR A 112 0.78 -0.02 -12.47
CA TYR A 112 0.33 -0.70 -13.69
C TYR A 112 0.42 0.20 -14.93
N ARG A 113 0.16 1.51 -14.82
CA ARG A 113 0.42 2.45 -15.94
C ARG A 113 1.89 2.45 -16.34
N SER A 114 2.78 2.44 -15.36
CA SER A 114 4.23 2.48 -15.60
C SER A 114 4.69 1.19 -16.27
N ILE A 115 4.24 0.03 -15.77
CA ILE A 115 4.49 -1.29 -16.38
C ILE A 115 4.02 -1.32 -17.84
N ASN A 116 2.79 -0.87 -18.10
CA ASN A 116 2.21 -0.89 -19.45
C ASN A 116 2.92 0.07 -20.42
N LYS A 117 3.54 1.15 -19.91
CA LYS A 117 4.36 2.09 -20.69
C LYS A 117 5.83 1.67 -20.80
N GLY A 118 6.25 0.58 -20.15
CA GLY A 118 7.66 0.23 -20.05
C GLY A 118 8.50 1.22 -19.24
N GLN A 119 7.87 2.02 -18.37
CA GLN A 119 8.53 2.99 -17.51
C GLN A 119 8.66 2.42 -16.10
N LEU A 120 9.85 2.56 -15.49
CA LEU A 120 10.08 2.22 -14.09
C LEU A 120 9.78 3.45 -13.22
N ALA A 121 8.53 3.59 -12.78
CA ALA A 121 8.21 4.51 -11.69
C ALA A 121 8.54 3.84 -10.36
N SER A 122 9.83 3.73 -10.02
CA SER A 122 10.28 3.16 -8.76
C SER A 122 10.62 4.25 -7.75
N THR A 123 10.34 3.97 -6.48
CA THR A 123 10.84 4.76 -5.35
C THR A 123 12.37 4.70 -5.33
N LEU A 124 13.05 5.85 -5.22
CA LEU A 124 14.53 5.96 -5.13
C LEU A 124 15.15 4.97 -4.12
N THR A 125 14.40 4.68 -3.06
CA THR A 125 14.71 3.75 -1.98
C THR A 125 15.01 2.31 -2.44
N LEU A 126 14.31 1.81 -3.46
CA LEU A 126 14.51 0.45 -3.97
C LEU A 126 15.79 0.32 -4.83
N LEU A 127 16.25 1.43 -5.42
CA LEU A 127 17.40 1.45 -6.33
C LEU A 127 18.74 1.39 -5.58
N GLY A 128 18.76 1.73 -4.29
CA GLY A 128 19.97 1.71 -3.45
C GLY A 128 20.36 0.33 -2.91
N ASN A 129 19.53 -0.71 -3.10
CA ASN A 129 19.82 -2.08 -2.67
C ASN A 129 19.69 -3.05 -3.85
N LYS A 130 20.76 -3.79 -4.17
CA LYS A 130 20.83 -4.67 -5.34
C LYS A 130 19.79 -5.79 -5.31
N GLU A 131 19.64 -6.47 -4.17
CA GLU A 131 18.68 -7.57 -4.01
C GLU A 131 17.23 -7.08 -4.14
N ALA A 132 16.92 -5.94 -3.52
CA ALA A 132 15.61 -5.32 -3.63
C ALA A 132 15.27 -4.93 -5.06
N ARG A 133 16.26 -4.42 -5.81
CA ARG A 133 16.10 -4.05 -7.21
C ARG A 133 15.84 -5.27 -8.09
N GLU A 134 16.62 -6.34 -7.94
CA GLU A 134 16.45 -7.58 -8.72
C GLU A 134 15.06 -8.19 -8.50
N GLU A 135 14.60 -8.25 -7.25
CA GLU A 135 13.25 -8.74 -6.95
C GLU A 135 12.16 -7.80 -7.49
N LEU A 136 12.35 -6.47 -7.43
CA LEU A 136 11.43 -5.51 -8.05
C LEU A 136 11.30 -5.73 -9.56
N GLU A 137 12.41 -5.87 -10.27
CA GLU A 137 12.43 -6.10 -11.71
C GLU A 137 11.72 -7.42 -12.07
N LYS A 138 11.95 -8.47 -11.29
CA LYS A 138 11.25 -9.76 -11.42
C LYS A 138 9.74 -9.62 -11.21
N GLN A 139 9.32 -8.93 -10.15
CA GLN A 139 7.90 -8.69 -9.84
C GLN A 139 7.19 -7.84 -10.92
N ILE A 140 7.90 -6.88 -11.51
CA ILE A 140 7.42 -6.09 -12.65
C ILE A 140 7.24 -6.98 -13.88
N LYS A 141 8.21 -7.85 -14.19
CA LYS A 141 8.15 -8.77 -15.34
C LYS A 141 6.96 -9.74 -15.23
N ILE A 142 6.71 -10.29 -14.04
CA ILE A 142 5.54 -11.15 -13.78
C ILE A 142 4.24 -10.42 -14.10
N ARG A 143 4.09 -9.18 -13.62
CA ARG A 143 2.89 -8.34 -13.86
C ARG A 143 2.74 -7.97 -15.33
N LYS A 144 3.84 -7.61 -16.01
CA LYS A 144 3.85 -7.33 -17.44
C LYS A 144 3.33 -8.53 -18.24
N ASN A 145 3.87 -9.72 -17.97
CA ASN A 145 3.46 -10.97 -18.63
C ASN A 145 2.01 -11.37 -18.31
N SER A 146 1.51 -10.98 -17.13
CA SER A 146 0.11 -11.20 -16.74
C SER A 146 -0.90 -10.26 -17.42
N GLY A 147 -0.44 -9.24 -18.18
CA GLY A 147 -1.34 -8.28 -18.83
C GLY A 147 -2.16 -7.44 -17.86
N VAL A 148 -1.52 -6.89 -16.81
CA VAL A 148 -2.21 -6.10 -15.77
C VAL A 148 -3.04 -4.93 -16.33
N LYS A 149 -4.23 -4.76 -15.77
CA LYS A 149 -5.19 -3.70 -16.15
C LYS A 149 -5.45 -2.76 -14.97
N LEU A 150 -5.69 -1.49 -15.29
CA LEU A 150 -6.04 -0.50 -14.28
C LEU A 150 -7.34 -0.88 -13.56
N ILE A 151 -7.36 -0.65 -12.25
CA ILE A 151 -8.56 -0.77 -11.42
C ILE A 151 -9.45 0.44 -11.72
N ARG A 152 -10.57 0.20 -12.40
CA ARG A 152 -11.59 1.22 -12.71
C ARG A 152 -12.46 1.50 -11.48
N ARG A 153 -13.24 2.59 -11.53
CA ARG A 153 -14.25 2.90 -10.50
C ARG A 153 -15.24 1.75 -10.41
#